data_AF-A0A3Q3LZ51-F1
#
_entry.id   AF-A0A3Q3LZ51-F1
#
_cell.length_a   1.000
_cell.length_b   1.000
_cell.length_c   1.000
_cell.angle_alpha   90.00
_cell.angle_beta   90.00
_cell.angle_gamma   90.00
#
_symmetry.space_group_name_H-M   'P 1'
#
loop_
_entity.id
_entity.type
_entity.pdbx_description
1 polymer ?
#
loop_
_entity_poly.entity_id
_entity_poly.type
_entity_poly.pdbx_seq_one_letter_code
_entity_poly.pdbx_strand_id
1 'polypeptide(L)'
;TAFYSFYLPVAAAMYMAGIKSEEEHNNAKHILLEMGEFFQIQDDYLDCYGDPAVTGKIGTDIQDNKCSWLVVKALEVMNPEQRAELETCYGRHDDASVQKVKALYDTLEMPTLYNKYEDQSYQRLQELIACHAQNLPHSVFLNFAKKIYKRNK
;
A
#
# COMPACT_ATOMS: atom_id res chain seq x y z
N THR A 1 9.68 0.61 -1.48
CA THR A 1 8.86 1.84 -1.48
C THR A 1 9.07 2.67 -0.23
N ALA A 2 8.78 2.14 0.96
CA ALA A 2 8.79 2.93 2.21
C ALA A 2 10.06 3.76 2.49
N PHE A 3 11.26 3.18 2.33
CA PHE A 3 12.51 3.88 2.64
C PHE A 3 12.73 5.13 1.80
N TYR A 4 12.68 5.01 0.47
CA TYR A 4 13.02 6.13 -0.41
C TYR A 4 11.84 7.11 -0.59
N SER A 5 10.60 6.63 -0.56
CA SER A 5 9.41 7.45 -0.78
C SER A 5 8.98 8.23 0.47
N PHE A 6 9.24 7.71 1.67
CA PHE A 6 8.77 8.31 2.92
C PHE A 6 9.91 8.63 3.89
N TYR A 7 10.73 7.64 4.27
CA TYR A 7 11.76 7.87 5.31
C TYR A 7 12.85 8.85 4.86
N LEU A 8 13.49 8.58 3.72
CA LEU A 8 14.61 9.35 3.19
C LEU A 8 14.32 10.87 3.07
N PRO A 9 13.22 11.33 2.45
CA PRO A 9 12.97 12.77 2.32
C PRO A 9 12.79 13.46 3.67
N VAL A 10 12.16 12.79 4.65
CA VAL A 10 12.00 13.35 6.00
C VAL A 10 13.32 13.34 6.76
N ALA A 11 14.07 12.23 6.73
CA ALA A 11 15.38 12.11 7.37
C ALA A 11 16.37 13.16 6.82
N ALA A 12 16.36 13.39 5.50
CA ALA A 12 17.16 14.44 4.87
C ALA A 12 16.79 15.83 5.42
N ALA A 13 15.49 16.15 5.51
CA ALA A 13 15.02 17.40 6.10
C ALA A 13 15.39 17.53 7.58
N MET A 14 15.29 16.44 8.36
CA MET A 14 15.70 16.40 9.77
C MET A 14 17.20 16.73 9.91
N TYR A 15 18.07 16.10 9.11
CA TYR A 15 19.50 16.41 9.13
C TYR A 15 19.79 17.87 8.75
N MET A 16 19.11 18.41 7.73
CA MET A 16 19.25 19.81 7.33
C MET A 16 18.76 20.79 8.41
N ALA A 17 17.75 20.40 9.19
CA ALA A 17 17.24 21.16 10.33
C ALA A 17 18.11 21.01 11.60
N GLY A 18 19.21 20.25 11.54
CA GLY A 18 20.09 20.00 12.68
C GLY A 18 19.62 18.91 13.64
N ILE A 19 18.53 18.21 13.33
CA ILE A 19 18.01 17.08 14.10
C ILE A 19 18.84 15.83 13.75
N LYS A 20 19.77 15.48 14.64
CA LYS A 20 20.75 14.41 14.44
C LYS A 20 20.62 13.25 15.42
N SER A 21 19.71 13.32 16.41
CA SER A 21 19.62 12.25 17.40
C SER A 21 19.05 10.98 16.76
N GLU A 22 19.67 9.86 17.09
CA GLU A 22 19.29 8.55 16.56
C GLU A 22 17.87 8.16 17.00
N GLU A 23 17.47 8.55 18.22
CA GLU A 23 16.13 8.29 18.75
C GLU A 23 15.06 8.96 17.88
N GLU A 24 15.25 10.22 17.51
CA GLU A 24 14.30 10.97 16.70
C GLU A 24 14.19 10.40 15.28
N HIS A 25 15.32 10.02 14.68
CA HIS A 25 15.34 9.35 13.37
C HIS A 25 14.66 7.98 13.43
N ASN A 26 14.86 7.21 14.48
CA ASN A 26 14.20 5.91 14.67
C ASN A 26 12.69 6.06 14.87
N ASN A 27 12.26 7.05 15.65
CA ASN A 27 10.86 7.41 15.84
C ASN A 27 10.19 7.80 14.51
N ALA A 28 10.81 8.69 13.73
CA ALA A 28 10.33 9.06 12.40
C ALA A 28 10.28 7.85 11.47
N LYS A 29 11.32 7.02 11.47
CA LYS A 29 11.42 5.81 10.66
C LYS A 29 10.28 4.84 10.95
N HIS A 30 9.94 4.62 12.22
CA HIS A 30 8.86 3.71 12.59
C HIS A 30 7.52 4.12 11.97
N ILE A 31 7.17 5.41 12.05
CA ILE A 31 5.96 5.96 11.43
C ILE A 31 6.02 5.86 9.89
N LEU A 32 7.15 6.26 9.30
CA LEU A 32 7.28 6.41 7.84
C LEU A 32 7.40 5.07 7.12
N LEU A 33 7.87 4.02 7.80
CA LEU A 33 7.89 2.68 7.23
C LEU A 33 6.47 2.09 7.13
N GLU A 34 5.66 2.20 8.18
CA GLU A 34 4.24 1.81 8.14
C GLU A 34 3.49 2.59 7.05
N MET A 35 3.74 3.90 6.97
CA MET A 35 3.11 4.76 5.97
C MET A 35 3.46 4.32 4.54
N GLY A 36 4.71 3.90 4.33
CA GLY A 36 5.18 3.43 3.05
C GLY A 36 4.70 2.04 2.66
N GLU A 37 4.46 1.16 3.63
CA GLU A 37 3.78 -0.12 3.41
C GLU A 37 2.34 0.13 2.97
N PHE A 38 1.58 0.93 3.73
CA PHE A 38 0.23 1.30 3.38
C PHE A 38 0.16 1.88 1.97
N PHE A 39 1.04 2.83 1.63
CA PHE A 39 1.08 3.44 0.31
C PHE A 39 1.32 2.44 -0.83
N GLN A 40 2.18 1.42 -0.62
CA GLN A 40 2.41 0.38 -1.63
C GLN A 40 1.20 -0.52 -1.78
N ILE A 41 0.53 -0.87 -0.69
CA ILE A 41 -0.72 -1.65 -0.75
C ILE A 41 -1.81 -0.92 -1.52
N GLN A 42 -1.90 0.42 -1.38
CA GLN A 42 -2.77 1.23 -2.22
C GLN A 42 -2.34 1.19 -3.70
N ASP A 43 -1.04 1.22 -4.00
CA ASP A 43 -0.53 1.12 -5.39
C ASP A 43 -0.88 -0.24 -6.01
N ASP A 44 -0.68 -1.35 -5.30
CA ASP A 44 -1.06 -2.70 -5.73
C ASP A 44 -2.58 -2.82 -5.97
N TYR A 45 -3.40 -2.21 -5.11
CA TYR A 45 -4.86 -2.17 -5.29
C TYR A 45 -5.24 -1.36 -6.55
N LEU A 46 -4.67 -0.18 -6.70
CA LEU A 46 -4.93 0.71 -7.84
C LEU A 46 -4.37 0.17 -9.16
N ASP A 47 -3.35 -0.68 -9.13
CA ASP A 47 -2.86 -1.38 -10.32
C ASP A 47 -3.96 -2.29 -10.90
N CYS A 48 -4.70 -2.99 -10.04
CA CYS A 48 -5.79 -3.87 -10.48
C CYS A 48 -7.11 -3.12 -10.74
N TYR A 49 -7.50 -2.24 -9.83
CA TYR A 49 -8.84 -1.64 -9.75
C TYR A 49 -8.90 -0.14 -10.08
N GLY A 50 -7.75 0.53 -10.18
CA GLY A 50 -7.70 1.95 -10.50
C GLY A 50 -8.09 2.23 -11.94
N ASP A 51 -8.72 3.38 -12.17
CA ASP A 51 -8.99 3.88 -13.51
C ASP A 51 -7.67 4.36 -14.15
N PRO A 52 -7.23 3.79 -15.29
CA PRO A 52 -6.02 4.22 -15.99
C PRO A 52 -5.98 5.71 -16.34
N ALA A 53 -7.15 6.35 -16.53
CA ALA A 53 -7.24 7.79 -16.78
C ALA A 53 -6.83 8.63 -15.56
N VAL A 54 -6.96 8.06 -14.35
CA VAL A 54 -6.61 8.72 -13.09
C VAL A 54 -5.22 8.31 -12.62
N THR A 55 -4.89 7.02 -12.66
CA THR A 55 -3.58 6.49 -12.26
C THR A 55 -2.47 6.81 -13.28
N GLY A 56 -2.84 7.12 -14.53
CA GLY A 56 -1.92 7.41 -15.62
C GLY A 56 -1.17 6.19 -16.17
N LYS A 57 -1.51 4.98 -15.72
CA LYS A 57 -0.89 3.72 -16.14
C LYS A 57 -1.94 2.61 -16.28
N ILE A 58 -1.69 1.68 -17.18
CA ILE A 58 -2.39 0.38 -17.20
C ILE A 58 -1.66 -0.51 -16.22
N GLY A 59 -2.39 -1.16 -15.31
CA GLY A 59 -1.80 -2.10 -14.37
C GLY A 59 -1.31 -3.38 -15.02
N THR A 60 -0.21 -3.91 -14.48
CA THR A 60 0.49 -5.08 -15.02
C THR A 60 0.80 -6.13 -13.97
N ASP A 61 0.43 -5.93 -12.70
CA ASP A 61 0.83 -6.81 -11.59
C ASP A 61 0.43 -8.27 -11.80
N ILE A 62 -0.77 -8.50 -12.35
CA ILE A 62 -1.28 -9.85 -12.65
C ILE A 62 -0.44 -10.49 -13.76
N GLN A 63 -0.20 -9.78 -14.86
CA GLN A 63 0.57 -10.30 -16.00
C GLN A 63 2.03 -10.57 -15.63
N ASP A 64 2.61 -9.68 -14.83
CA ASP A 64 4.01 -9.74 -14.42
C ASP A 64 4.26 -10.74 -13.28
N ASN A 65 3.23 -11.48 -12.87
CA ASN A 65 3.29 -12.46 -11.77
C ASN A 65 3.82 -11.83 -10.47
N LYS A 66 3.41 -10.58 -10.18
CA LYS A 66 3.90 -9.88 -8.99
C LYS A 66 3.24 -10.45 -7.74
N CYS A 67 4.03 -10.47 -6.67
CA CYS A 67 3.57 -10.73 -5.31
C CYS A 67 2.91 -9.46 -4.73
N SER A 68 1.80 -9.05 -5.35
CA SER A 68 1.02 -7.90 -4.90
C SER A 68 0.22 -8.24 -3.64
N TRP A 69 -0.19 -7.21 -2.90
CA TRP A 69 -1.06 -7.38 -1.74
C TRP A 69 -2.35 -8.14 -2.08
N LEU A 70 -2.92 -7.90 -3.27
CA LEU A 70 -4.14 -8.56 -3.72
C LEU A 70 -4.00 -10.08 -3.81
N VAL A 71 -2.92 -10.58 -4.43
CA VAL A 71 -2.75 -12.04 -4.56
C VAL A 71 -2.47 -12.70 -3.22
N VAL A 72 -1.68 -12.05 -2.35
CA VAL A 72 -1.41 -12.55 -1.00
C VAL A 72 -2.70 -12.65 -0.20
N LYS A 73 -3.54 -11.60 -0.22
CA LYS A 73 -4.82 -11.61 0.49
C LYS A 73 -5.85 -12.55 -0.10
N ALA A 74 -5.93 -12.68 -1.41
CA ALA A 74 -6.79 -13.65 -2.05
C ALA A 74 -6.43 -15.09 -1.61
N LEU A 75 -5.13 -15.42 -1.57
CA LEU A 75 -4.64 -16.74 -1.14
C LEU A 75 -5.00 -17.10 0.30
N GLU A 76 -5.21 -16.12 1.18
CA GLU A 76 -5.64 -16.33 2.57
C GLU A 76 -7.11 -16.77 2.69
N VAL A 77 -7.96 -16.41 1.72
CA VAL A 77 -9.42 -16.57 1.83
C VAL A 77 -10.04 -17.49 0.76
N MET A 78 -9.31 -17.81 -0.29
CA MET A 78 -9.81 -18.64 -1.38
C MET A 78 -9.91 -20.13 -1.02
N ASN A 79 -10.85 -20.82 -1.65
CA ASN A 79 -10.98 -22.27 -1.59
C ASN A 79 -10.04 -22.97 -2.60
N PRO A 80 -9.90 -24.30 -2.55
CA PRO A 80 -9.02 -25.05 -3.45
C PRO A 80 -9.37 -24.89 -4.95
N GLU A 81 -10.65 -24.82 -5.31
CA GLU A 81 -11.07 -24.65 -6.70
C GLU A 81 -10.66 -23.27 -7.27
N GLN A 82 -10.92 -22.21 -6.50
CA GLN A 82 -10.52 -20.84 -6.79
C GLN A 82 -9.00 -20.71 -6.90
N ARG A 83 -8.26 -21.41 -6.03
CA ARG A 83 -6.81 -21.45 -6.09
C ARG A 83 -6.29 -22.09 -7.37
N ALA A 84 -6.87 -23.23 -7.77
CA ALA A 84 -6.50 -23.88 -9.02
C ALA A 84 -6.76 -22.95 -10.22
N GLU A 85 -7.89 -22.22 -10.21
CA GLU A 85 -8.17 -21.22 -11.24
C GLU A 85 -7.12 -20.10 -11.27
N LEU A 86 -6.80 -19.51 -10.10
CA LEU A 86 -5.75 -18.50 -9.98
C LEU A 86 -4.41 -19.00 -10.55
N GLU A 87 -3.97 -20.20 -10.17
CA GLU A 87 -2.69 -20.78 -10.62
C GLU A 87 -2.62 -20.98 -12.15
N THR A 88 -3.76 -21.19 -12.82
CA THR A 88 -3.79 -21.29 -14.29
C THR A 88 -3.71 -19.93 -14.99
N CYS A 89 -4.25 -18.88 -14.37
CA CYS A 89 -4.45 -17.57 -15.01
C CYS A 89 -3.46 -16.48 -14.58
N TYR A 90 -2.90 -16.55 -13.36
CA TYR A 90 -1.98 -15.54 -12.84
C TYR A 90 -0.62 -15.62 -13.57
N GLY A 91 0.01 -14.48 -13.85
CA GLY A 91 1.27 -14.41 -14.61
C GLY A 91 1.12 -14.68 -16.11
N ARG A 92 -0.09 -14.58 -16.65
CA ARG A 92 -0.37 -14.70 -18.09
C ARG A 92 -0.56 -13.32 -18.71
N HIS A 93 -0.07 -13.15 -19.93
CA HIS A 93 -0.12 -11.87 -20.65
C HIS A 93 -1.37 -11.69 -21.50
N ASP A 94 -2.23 -12.70 -21.64
CA ASP A 94 -3.49 -12.56 -22.37
C ASP A 94 -4.58 -11.92 -21.51
N ASP A 95 -5.39 -11.07 -22.15
CA ASP A 95 -6.44 -10.32 -21.46
C ASP A 95 -7.49 -11.24 -20.82
N ALA A 96 -7.76 -12.41 -21.41
CA ALA A 96 -8.76 -13.34 -20.89
C ALA A 96 -8.36 -13.89 -19.51
N SER A 97 -7.09 -14.28 -19.33
CA SER A 97 -6.56 -14.68 -18.03
C SER A 97 -6.57 -13.53 -17.03
N VAL A 98 -6.20 -12.30 -17.42
CA VAL A 98 -6.26 -11.13 -16.53
C VAL A 98 -7.69 -10.87 -16.05
N GLN A 99 -8.67 -10.90 -16.96
CA GLN A 99 -10.07 -10.68 -16.59
C GLN A 99 -10.61 -11.78 -15.67
N LYS A 100 -10.19 -13.04 -15.83
CA LYS A 100 -10.54 -14.13 -14.90
C LYS A 100 -9.99 -13.89 -13.51
N VAL A 101 -8.74 -13.45 -13.38
CA VAL A 101 -8.15 -13.12 -12.07
C VAL A 101 -8.91 -11.95 -11.43
N LYS A 102 -9.25 -10.91 -12.18
CA LYS A 102 -10.04 -9.78 -11.67
C LYS A 102 -11.44 -10.22 -11.21
N ALA A 103 -12.13 -11.02 -12.02
CA ALA A 103 -13.44 -11.58 -11.64
C ALA A 103 -13.33 -12.46 -10.39
N LEU A 104 -12.28 -13.26 -10.27
CA LEU A 104 -12.02 -14.06 -9.07
C LEU A 104 -11.84 -13.17 -7.84
N TYR A 105 -11.05 -12.10 -7.92
CA TYR A 105 -10.92 -11.12 -6.83
C TYR A 105 -12.25 -10.47 -6.45
N ASP A 106 -13.13 -10.21 -7.41
CA ASP A 106 -14.47 -9.69 -7.12
C ASP A 106 -15.31 -10.72 -6.35
N THR A 107 -15.23 -12.01 -6.69
CA THR A 107 -15.92 -13.08 -5.93
C THR A 107 -15.40 -13.24 -4.49
N LEU A 108 -14.15 -12.85 -4.25
CA LEU A 108 -13.50 -12.86 -2.94
C LEU A 108 -13.73 -11.56 -2.15
N GLU A 109 -14.53 -10.63 -2.70
CA GLU A 109 -14.82 -9.33 -2.11
C GLU A 109 -13.54 -8.52 -1.78
N MET A 110 -12.51 -8.64 -2.64
CA MET A 110 -11.22 -7.96 -2.45
C MET A 110 -11.35 -6.43 -2.25
N PRO A 111 -12.23 -5.69 -2.97
CA PRO A 111 -12.47 -4.28 -2.69
C PRO A 111 -12.96 -4.00 -1.27
N THR A 112 -13.83 -4.86 -0.72
CA THR A 112 -14.33 -4.73 0.65
C THR A 112 -13.21 -4.95 1.67
N LEU A 113 -12.38 -5.97 1.46
CA LEU A 113 -11.22 -6.25 2.30
C LEU A 113 -10.20 -5.11 2.27
N TYR A 114 -9.94 -4.53 1.09
CA TYR A 114 -9.07 -3.38 0.93
C TYR A 114 -9.61 -2.15 1.66
N ASN A 115 -10.87 -1.78 1.47
CA ASN A 115 -11.46 -0.61 2.13
C ASN A 115 -11.38 -0.72 3.66
N LYS A 116 -11.61 -1.93 4.20
CA LYS A 116 -11.44 -2.19 5.63
C LYS A 116 -9.98 -2.04 6.06
N TYR A 117 -9.04 -2.60 5.29
CA TYR A 117 -7.60 -2.45 5.56
C TYR A 117 -7.18 -0.98 5.51
N GLU A 118 -7.65 -0.21 4.52
CA GLU A 118 -7.34 1.20 4.36
C GLU A 118 -7.75 2.03 5.60
N ASP A 119 -8.99 1.85 6.06
CA ASP A 119 -9.48 2.55 7.25
C ASP A 119 -8.69 2.14 8.52
N GLN A 120 -8.37 0.86 8.67
CA GLN A 120 -7.58 0.34 9.79
C GLN A 120 -6.13 0.85 9.77
N SER A 121 -5.50 0.89 8.60
CA SER A 121 -4.14 1.40 8.43
C SER A 121 -4.06 2.89 8.70
N TYR A 122 -5.08 3.66 8.30
CA TYR A 122 -5.15 5.08 8.65
C TYR A 122 -5.25 5.30 10.16
N GLN A 123 -6.13 4.56 10.85
CA GLN A 123 -6.25 4.63 12.31
C GLN A 123 -4.94 4.27 13.01
N ARG A 124 -4.31 3.16 12.60
CA ARG A 124 -3.02 2.72 13.12
C ARG A 124 -1.93 3.78 12.92
N LEU A 125 -1.89 4.43 11.75
CA LEU A 125 -0.96 5.53 11.48
C LEU A 125 -1.20 6.72 12.41
N GLN A 126 -2.46 7.08 12.69
CA GLN A 126 -2.76 8.16 13.64
C GLN A 126 -2.25 7.83 15.05
N GLU A 127 -2.45 6.59 15.51
CA GLU A 127 -1.95 6.12 16.80
C GLU A 127 -0.42 6.10 16.86
N LEU A 128 0.24 5.59 15.82
CA LEU A 128 1.71 5.58 15.71
C LEU A 128 2.28 6.99 15.73
N ILE A 129 1.65 7.94 15.02
CA ILE A 129 2.07 9.34 15.04
C ILE A 129 1.95 9.92 16.44
N ALA A 130 0.83 9.67 17.13
CA ALA A 130 0.62 10.16 18.50
C ALA A 130 1.65 9.59 19.49
N CYS A 131 2.04 8.32 19.33
CA CYS A 131 2.99 7.65 20.23
C CYS A 131 4.46 7.98 19.93
N HIS A 132 4.84 8.06 18.65
CA HIS A 132 6.25 8.10 18.25
C HIS A 132 6.74 9.48 17.82
N ALA A 133 5.88 10.40 17.38
CA ALA A 133 6.38 11.68 16.89
C ALA A 133 7.11 12.47 17.99
N GLN A 134 6.65 12.40 19.24
CA GLN A 134 7.31 12.99 20.41
C GLN A 134 7.77 14.44 20.17
N ASN A 135 9.08 14.69 20.11
CA ASN A 135 9.70 16.00 19.90
C ASN A 135 9.63 16.47 18.42
N LEU A 136 9.23 15.61 17.51
CA LEU A 136 9.05 15.94 16.10
C LEU A 136 7.68 16.58 15.85
N PRO A 137 7.58 17.53 14.91
CA PRO A 137 6.30 18.14 14.56
C PRO A 137 5.32 17.10 14.02
N HIS A 138 4.29 16.76 14.79
CA HIS A 138 3.28 15.77 14.40
C HIS A 138 2.59 16.14 13.09
N SER A 139 2.46 17.45 12.81
CA SER A 139 1.87 17.99 11.60
C SER A 139 2.56 17.51 10.32
N VAL A 140 3.88 17.24 10.34
CA VAL A 140 4.59 16.70 9.18
C VAL A 140 4.02 15.34 8.80
N PHE A 141 3.90 14.42 9.77
CA PHE A 141 3.38 13.08 9.54
C PHE A 141 1.87 13.07 9.25
N LEU A 142 1.08 13.87 9.97
CA LEU A 142 -0.36 13.97 9.75
C LEU A 142 -0.69 14.51 8.35
N ASN A 143 0.09 15.48 7.85
CA ASN A 143 -0.07 16.00 6.49
C ASN A 143 0.22 14.93 5.43
N PHE A 144 1.22 14.08 5.65
CA PHE A 144 1.49 12.96 4.75
C PHE A 144 0.38 11.90 4.82
N ALA A 145 -0.02 11.49 6.02
CA ALA A 145 -1.12 10.53 6.20
C ALA A 145 -2.40 10.99 5.51
N LYS A 146 -2.76 12.28 5.66
CA LYS A 146 -3.93 12.86 4.99
C LYS A 146 -3.82 12.89 3.47
N LYS A 147 -2.62 13.03 2.91
CA LYS A 147 -2.41 13.03 1.45
C LYS A 147 -2.54 11.64 0.83
N ILE A 148 -2.22 10.59 1.58
CA ILE A 148 -2.27 9.21 1.06
C ILE A 148 -3.61 8.53 1.37
N TYR A 149 -4.27 8.85 2.48
CA TYR A 149 -5.55 8.24 2.84
C TYR A 149 -6.63 8.54 1.79
N LYS A 150 -7.28 7.49 1.27
CA LYS A 150 -8.31 7.58 0.23
C LYS A 150 -7.83 8.32 -1.02
N ARG A 151 -6.55 8.14 -1.37
CA ARG A 151 -6.03 8.72 -2.61
C ARG A 151 -6.66 8.00 -3.80
N ASN A 152 -7.14 8.78 -4.76
CA ASN A 152 -7.61 8.27 -6.05
C ASN A 152 -6.55 8.40 -7.15
N LYS A 153 -5.34 8.83 -6.80
CA LYS A 153 -4.27 9.30 -7.69
C LYS A 153 -3.18 8.25 -7.86
#